data_AF-T0Z6I2-F1
#
_entry.id   AF-T0Z6I2-F1
#
_cell.length_a   1.000
_cell.length_b   1.000
_cell.length_c   1.000
_cell.angle_alpha   90.00
_cell.angle_beta   90.00
_cell.angle_gamma   90.00
#
_symmetry.space_group_name_H-M   'P 1'
#
loop_
_entity.id
_entity.type
_entity.pdbx_description
1 polymer ?
#
loop_
_entity_poly.entity_id
_entity_poly.type
_entity_poly.pdbx_seq_one_letter_code
_entity_poly.pdbx_strand_id
1 'polypeptide(L)'
;MDPLRLGPALASFGGVARRLEIVASGRGITVYDDFAHHPTAIRATLGAVRAGTGSDRVVAVFEPRSNSMKQGVHAAHLKDAFKDADVTMVYDPGLSWKLEDAFDRHARIFDRADHILPALISILHPGDRVVFLSNGDFAGERERIYNGLREHLLDRRMS
;
A
#
# COMPACT_ATOMS: atom_id res chain seq x y z
N MET A 1 -17.47 42.64 9.13
CA MET A 1 -17.31 41.19 8.87
C MET A 1 -15.81 40.95 8.79
N ASP A 2 -15.23 40.43 9.86
CA ASP A 2 -13.79 40.17 9.97
C ASP A 2 -13.47 38.81 9.32
N PRO A 3 -12.67 38.75 8.23
CA PRO A 3 -12.39 37.51 7.50
C PRO A 3 -11.40 36.56 8.19
N LEU A 4 -10.87 36.89 9.38
CA LEU A 4 -9.70 36.23 9.98
C LEU A 4 -9.99 35.51 11.30
N ARG A 5 -11.08 34.74 11.36
CA ARG A 5 -11.29 33.72 12.41
C ARG A 5 -11.39 32.31 11.84
N LEU A 6 -10.33 31.87 11.19
CA LEU A 6 -10.01 30.44 11.10
C LEU A 6 -9.46 30.03 12.47
N GLY A 7 -10.30 29.37 13.26
CA GLY A 7 -10.01 29.00 14.64
C GLY A 7 -8.85 27.98 14.78
N PRO A 8 -8.37 27.74 16.02
CA PRO A 8 -7.21 26.88 16.33
C PRO A 8 -7.36 25.39 15.97
N ALA A 9 -8.38 24.99 15.22
CA ALA A 9 -8.67 23.60 14.87
C ALA A 9 -7.63 22.96 13.93
N LEU A 10 -6.78 23.77 13.27
CA LEU A 10 -5.64 23.27 12.49
C LEU A 10 -4.41 22.96 13.34
N ALA A 11 -4.31 23.51 14.55
CA ALA A 11 -3.14 23.31 15.43
C ALA A 11 -3.22 21.99 16.22
N SER A 12 -4.41 21.39 16.35
CA SER A 12 -4.63 20.09 16.99
C SER A 12 -4.78 18.93 15.99
N PHE A 13 -4.46 19.14 14.71
CA PHE A 13 -4.35 18.05 13.74
C PHE A 13 -3.06 17.26 14.05
N GLY A 14 -3.16 16.32 14.98
CA GLY A 14 -2.07 15.46 15.42
C GLY A 14 -1.60 14.54 14.29
N GLY A 15 -0.66 15.03 13.48
CA GLY A 15 0.09 14.27 12.49
C GLY A 15 -0.74 13.78 11.29
N VAL A 16 -0.30 14.11 10.07
CA VAL A 16 -0.81 13.44 8.88
C VAL A 16 -0.33 11.98 8.96
N ALA A 17 -1.24 11.03 9.21
CA ALA A 17 -0.93 9.62 9.33
C ALA A 17 -0.01 9.14 8.19
N ARG A 18 1.09 8.42 8.54
CA ARG A 18 2.10 7.76 7.68
C ARG A 18 1.88 8.00 6.18
N ARG A 19 2.54 9.00 5.60
CA ARG A 19 2.49 9.30 4.17
C ARG A 19 3.82 8.93 3.52
N LEU A 20 3.80 7.93 2.63
CA LEU A 20 4.95 7.44 1.86
C LEU A 20 6.25 7.32 2.68
N GLU A 21 6.18 6.75 3.88
CA GLU A 21 7.36 6.51 4.71
C GLU A 21 8.23 5.42 4.07
N ILE A 22 9.52 5.67 3.84
CA ILE A 22 10.43 4.64 3.34
C ILE A 22 10.75 3.68 4.49
N VAL A 23 10.26 2.45 4.40
CA VAL A 23 10.49 1.41 5.42
C VAL A 23 11.65 0.50 5.06
N ALA A 24 11.97 0.33 3.78
CA ALA A 24 13.13 -0.43 3.31
C ALA A 24 13.62 0.09 1.97
N SER A 25 14.93 0.00 1.72
CA SER A 25 15.53 0.31 0.42
C SER A 25 16.83 -0.46 0.21
N GLY A 26 17.12 -0.80 -1.05
CA GLY A 26 18.30 -1.58 -1.43
C GLY A 26 18.08 -2.29 -2.76
N ARG A 27 19.15 -2.75 -3.42
CA ARG A 27 19.08 -3.44 -4.73
C ARG A 27 18.28 -2.70 -5.82
N GLY A 28 18.27 -1.36 -5.77
CA GLY A 28 17.48 -0.53 -6.69
C GLY A 28 15.97 -0.53 -6.42
N ILE A 29 15.53 -1.04 -5.27
CA ILE A 29 14.13 -1.14 -4.84
C ILE A 29 13.88 -0.16 -3.70
N THR A 30 12.68 0.43 -3.66
CA THR A 30 12.22 1.23 -2.51
C THR A 30 10.86 0.74 -2.04
N VAL A 31 10.71 0.59 -0.73
CA VAL A 31 9.48 0.14 -0.08
C VAL A 31 8.92 1.27 0.76
N TYR A 32 7.69 1.66 0.47
CA TYR A 32 6.94 2.71 1.14
C TYR A 32 5.82 2.11 2.00
N ASP A 33 5.55 2.74 3.14
CA ASP A 33 4.34 2.55 3.94
C ASP A 33 3.47 3.80 3.88
N ASP A 34 2.20 3.62 3.53
CA ASP A 34 1.21 4.69 3.47
C ASP A 34 -0.11 4.27 4.11
N PHE A 35 -0.69 5.18 4.88
CA PHE A 35 -1.97 4.98 5.57
C PHE A 35 -3.17 4.98 4.62
N ALA A 36 -2.99 5.28 3.34
CA ALA A 36 -4.04 5.30 2.34
C ALA A 36 -4.79 3.95 2.27
N HIS A 37 -6.09 4.03 2.53
CA HIS A 37 -7.01 2.88 2.49
C HIS A 37 -8.37 3.24 1.88
N HIS A 38 -8.57 4.50 1.45
CA HIS A 38 -9.75 4.96 0.70
C HIS A 38 -9.39 5.14 -0.79
N PRO A 39 -10.31 4.92 -1.75
CA PRO A 39 -9.97 4.97 -3.18
C PRO A 39 -9.30 6.27 -3.62
N THR A 40 -9.80 7.41 -3.15
CA THR A 40 -9.21 8.73 -3.45
C THR A 40 -7.79 8.86 -2.93
N ALA A 41 -7.54 8.40 -1.70
CA ALA A 41 -6.21 8.45 -1.09
C ALA A 41 -5.25 7.47 -1.78
N ILE A 42 -5.72 6.25 -2.08
CA ILE A 42 -4.94 5.23 -2.79
C ILE A 42 -4.50 5.75 -4.16
N ARG A 43 -5.42 6.32 -4.92
CA ARG A 43 -5.11 6.92 -6.23
C ARG A 43 -4.08 8.03 -6.12
N ALA A 44 -4.23 8.91 -5.13
CA ALA A 44 -3.28 10.00 -4.91
C ALA A 44 -1.88 9.46 -4.58
N THR A 45 -1.79 8.47 -3.70
CA THR A 45 -0.53 7.83 -3.29
C THR A 45 0.13 7.11 -4.48
N LEU A 46 -0.60 6.25 -5.19
CA LEU A 46 -0.05 5.51 -6.34
C LEU A 46 0.31 6.43 -7.50
N GLY A 47 -0.50 7.44 -7.79
CA GLY A 47 -0.20 8.45 -8.80
C GLY A 47 1.07 9.25 -8.48
N ALA A 48 1.28 9.61 -7.22
CA ALA A 48 2.50 10.29 -6.77
C ALA A 48 3.75 9.39 -6.93
N VAL A 49 3.64 8.11 -6.54
CA VAL A 49 4.73 7.13 -6.70
C VAL A 49 5.04 6.92 -8.18
N ARG A 50 4.03 6.69 -9.02
CA ARG A 50 4.17 6.56 -10.48
C ARG A 50 4.89 7.75 -11.10
N ALA A 51 4.46 8.97 -10.77
CA ALA A 51 5.05 10.20 -11.30
C ALA A 51 6.56 10.33 -10.99
N GLY A 52 6.99 9.87 -9.80
CA GLY A 52 8.41 9.88 -9.40
C GLY A 52 9.24 8.71 -9.95
N THR A 53 8.59 7.68 -10.48
CA THR A 53 9.21 6.39 -10.85
C THR A 53 9.39 6.23 -12.35
N GLY A 54 8.67 7.01 -13.16
CA GLY A 54 8.74 6.91 -14.62
C GLY A 54 8.24 5.54 -15.10
N SER A 55 9.09 4.83 -15.84
CA SER A 55 8.78 3.51 -16.41
C SER A 55 9.03 2.34 -15.47
N ASP A 56 9.66 2.55 -14.30
CA ASP A 56 9.87 1.42 -13.39
C ASP A 56 8.53 0.98 -12.77
N ARG A 57 8.52 -0.25 -12.26
CA ARG A 57 7.30 -0.93 -11.87
C ARG A 57 6.83 -0.49 -10.48
N VAL A 58 5.53 -0.27 -10.33
CA VAL A 58 4.86 0.04 -9.06
C VAL A 58 4.11 -1.21 -8.58
N VAL A 59 4.50 -1.71 -7.41
CA VAL A 59 3.93 -2.88 -6.75
C VAL A 59 3.10 -2.42 -5.55
N ALA A 60 1.79 -2.53 -5.62
CA ALA A 60 0.88 -2.16 -4.54
C ALA A 60 0.54 -3.37 -3.66
N VAL A 61 0.64 -3.20 -2.34
CA VAL A 61 0.27 -4.19 -1.33
C VAL A 61 -0.81 -3.60 -0.44
N PHE A 62 -2.02 -4.15 -0.47
CA PHE A 62 -3.20 -3.52 0.11
C PHE A 62 -3.87 -4.35 1.21
N GLU A 63 -4.33 -3.67 2.27
CA GLU A 63 -5.20 -4.25 3.30
C GLU A 63 -6.53 -3.45 3.42
N PRO A 64 -7.67 -4.05 3.08
CA PRO A 64 -9.00 -3.46 3.25
C PRO A 64 -9.48 -3.54 4.72
N ARG A 65 -8.88 -2.73 5.61
CA ARG A 65 -9.10 -2.85 7.07
C ARG A 65 -10.25 -2.01 7.65
N SER A 66 -10.58 -0.86 7.07
CA SER A 66 -11.64 0.02 7.59
C SER A 66 -13.02 -0.64 7.52
N ASN A 67 -13.98 -0.22 8.36
CA ASN A 67 -15.34 -0.79 8.34
C ASN A 67 -16.01 -0.65 6.96
N SER A 68 -15.88 0.52 6.32
CA SER A 68 -16.43 0.76 4.98
C SER A 68 -15.77 -0.11 3.90
N MET A 69 -14.45 -0.33 4.00
CA MET A 69 -13.75 -1.27 3.11
C MET A 69 -14.20 -2.71 3.36
N LYS A 70 -14.32 -3.12 4.63
CA LYS A 70 -14.79 -4.46 4.97
C LYS A 70 -16.21 -4.75 4.51
N GLN A 71 -17.06 -3.73 4.48
CA GLN A 71 -18.44 -3.80 3.98
C GLN A 71 -18.56 -3.67 2.45
N GLY A 72 -17.46 -3.45 1.72
CA GLY A 72 -17.47 -3.36 0.25
C GLY A 72 -18.02 -2.05 -0.31
N VAL A 73 -18.22 -1.02 0.51
CA VAL A 73 -18.79 0.28 0.11
C VAL A 73 -17.99 0.93 -1.03
N HIS A 74 -16.71 0.62 -1.12
CA HIS A 74 -15.79 1.21 -2.10
C HIS A 74 -15.37 0.26 -3.22
N ALA A 75 -15.92 -0.96 -3.27
CA ALA A 75 -15.46 -2.01 -4.18
C ALA A 75 -15.41 -1.55 -5.65
N ALA A 76 -16.46 -0.88 -6.12
CA ALA A 76 -16.57 -0.38 -7.50
C ALA A 76 -15.52 0.69 -7.88
N HIS A 77 -14.86 1.31 -6.90
CA HIS A 77 -13.88 2.37 -7.13
C HIS A 77 -12.43 1.92 -6.99
N LEU A 78 -12.20 0.70 -6.48
CA LEU A 78 -10.85 0.18 -6.23
C LEU A 78 -10.08 -0.01 -7.53
N LYS A 79 -10.70 -0.60 -8.56
CA LYS A 79 -10.06 -0.79 -9.86
C LYS A 79 -9.40 0.48 -10.41
N ASP A 80 -10.16 1.59 -10.47
CA ASP A 80 -9.64 2.88 -10.96
C ASP A 80 -8.67 3.55 -9.97
N ALA A 81 -8.76 3.22 -8.66
CA ALA A 81 -7.78 3.70 -7.69
C ALA A 81 -6.40 3.03 -7.82
N PHE A 82 -6.35 1.79 -8.31
CA PHE A 82 -5.13 1.01 -8.48
C PHE A 82 -4.53 1.06 -9.89
N LYS A 83 -5.11 1.84 -10.82
CA LYS A 83 -4.69 1.90 -12.23
C LYS A 83 -3.20 2.21 -12.47
N ASP A 84 -2.55 2.89 -11.52
CA ASP A 84 -1.15 3.31 -11.63
C ASP A 84 -0.17 2.25 -11.08
N ALA A 85 -0.69 1.16 -10.49
CA ALA A 85 0.07 0.00 -10.06
C ALA A 85 0.13 -1.07 -11.16
N ASP A 86 1.31 -1.62 -11.40
CA ASP A 86 1.51 -2.71 -12.38
C ASP A 86 1.24 -4.08 -11.76
N VAL A 87 1.51 -4.22 -10.46
CA VAL A 87 1.25 -5.43 -9.68
C VAL A 87 0.45 -5.04 -8.45
N THR A 88 -0.66 -5.75 -8.22
CA THR A 88 -1.47 -5.57 -7.03
C THR A 88 -1.51 -6.87 -6.22
N MET A 89 -1.18 -6.77 -4.94
CA MET A 89 -1.28 -7.85 -3.96
C MET A 89 -2.24 -7.39 -2.87
N VAL A 90 -3.23 -8.22 -2.54
CA VAL A 90 -4.29 -7.86 -1.59
C VAL A 90 -4.36 -8.89 -0.49
N TYR A 91 -4.36 -8.44 0.75
CA TYR A 91 -4.68 -9.28 1.90
C TYR A 91 -6.20 -9.33 2.09
N ASP A 92 -6.77 -10.53 2.12
CA ASP A 92 -8.17 -10.80 2.44
C ASP A 92 -8.30 -11.36 3.87
N PRO A 93 -8.73 -10.55 4.85
CA PRO A 93 -8.98 -11.02 6.22
C PRO A 93 -10.32 -11.78 6.38
N GLY A 94 -10.93 -12.28 5.30
CA GLY A 94 -12.25 -12.91 5.30
C GLY A 94 -13.37 -11.91 5.04
N LEU A 95 -13.24 -11.12 3.97
CA LEU A 95 -14.24 -10.15 3.54
C LEU A 95 -15.56 -10.81 3.13
N SER A 96 -16.67 -10.11 3.36
CA SER A 96 -18.01 -10.57 2.96
C SER A 96 -18.33 -10.30 1.49
N TRP A 97 -17.44 -9.63 0.77
CA TRP A 97 -17.58 -9.25 -0.64
C TRP A 97 -16.36 -9.73 -1.43
N LYS A 98 -16.55 -9.90 -2.74
CA LYS A 98 -15.55 -10.51 -3.63
C LYS A 98 -14.51 -9.50 -4.07
N LEU A 99 -13.26 -9.71 -3.69
CA LEU A 99 -12.14 -8.89 -4.12
C LEU A 99 -11.89 -8.99 -5.62
N GLU A 100 -12.20 -10.13 -6.23
CA GLU A 100 -12.05 -10.38 -7.66
C GLU A 100 -12.86 -9.41 -8.53
N ASP A 101 -13.97 -8.89 -8.01
CA ASP A 101 -14.82 -7.92 -8.71
C ASP A 101 -14.27 -6.49 -8.62
N ALA A 102 -13.40 -6.22 -7.64
CA ALA A 102 -12.87 -4.89 -7.36
C ALA A 102 -11.47 -4.63 -7.93
N PHE A 103 -10.77 -5.69 -8.33
CA PHE A 103 -9.43 -5.63 -8.89
C PHE A 103 -9.39 -6.31 -10.26
N ASP A 104 -8.40 -5.97 -11.07
CA ASP A 104 -8.18 -6.70 -12.32
C ASP A 104 -7.75 -8.15 -12.04
N ARG A 105 -8.00 -9.06 -13.00
CA ARG A 105 -7.69 -10.51 -12.92
C ARG A 105 -6.23 -10.86 -12.58
N HIS A 106 -5.35 -9.87 -12.59
CA HIS A 106 -3.92 -10.02 -12.30
C HIS A 106 -3.57 -9.72 -10.84
N ALA A 107 -4.53 -9.25 -10.03
CA ALA A 107 -4.32 -9.08 -8.60
C ALA A 107 -4.14 -10.43 -7.91
N ARG A 108 -3.14 -10.50 -7.03
CA ARG A 108 -2.86 -11.69 -6.21
C ARG A 108 -3.50 -11.51 -4.86
N ILE A 109 -4.47 -12.36 -4.54
CA ILE A 109 -5.20 -12.32 -3.25
C ILE A 109 -4.55 -13.32 -2.30
N PHE A 110 -4.36 -12.91 -1.05
CA PHE A 110 -3.77 -13.69 0.03
C PHE A 110 -4.77 -13.76 1.18
N ASP A 111 -5.16 -14.96 1.60
CA ASP A 111 -5.97 -15.21 2.80
C ASP A 111 -5.13 -15.19 4.09
N ARG A 112 -3.81 -15.20 3.94
CA ARG A 112 -2.84 -15.16 5.04
C ARG A 112 -1.77 -14.11 4.78
N ALA A 113 -1.60 -13.20 5.74
CA ALA A 113 -0.66 -12.09 5.62
C ALA A 113 0.81 -12.54 5.58
N ASP A 114 1.17 -13.64 6.26
CA ASP A 114 2.54 -14.17 6.28
C ASP A 114 3.00 -14.71 4.92
N HIS A 115 2.07 -14.99 4.00
CA HIS A 115 2.38 -15.38 2.62
C HIS A 115 2.76 -14.19 1.72
N ILE A 116 2.52 -12.95 2.14
CA ILE A 116 2.79 -11.74 1.34
C ILE A 116 4.29 -11.54 1.15
N LEU A 117 5.09 -11.65 2.21
CA LEU A 117 6.54 -11.47 2.16
C LEU A 117 7.25 -12.41 1.16
N PRO A 118 7.10 -13.75 1.24
CA PRO A 118 7.75 -14.65 0.29
C PRO A 118 7.24 -14.42 -1.15
N ALA A 119 5.95 -14.11 -1.32
CA ALA A 119 5.38 -13.80 -2.62
C ALA A 119 5.93 -12.49 -3.22
N LEU A 120 6.17 -11.46 -2.40
CA LEU A 120 6.85 -10.24 -2.81
C LEU A 120 8.28 -10.54 -3.24
N ILE A 121 9.08 -11.15 -2.36
CA ILE A 121 10.49 -11.48 -2.63
C ILE A 121 10.64 -12.25 -3.95
N SER A 122 9.72 -13.18 -4.25
CA SER A 122 9.78 -13.98 -5.47
C SER A 122 9.61 -13.20 -6.78
N ILE A 123 9.04 -12.00 -6.74
CA ILE A 123 8.74 -11.20 -7.94
C ILE A 123 9.57 -9.91 -8.03
N LEU A 124 10.23 -9.51 -6.94
CA LEU A 124 10.93 -8.24 -6.86
C LEU A 124 12.17 -8.20 -7.75
N HIS A 125 12.37 -7.09 -8.46
CA HIS A 125 13.56 -6.81 -9.27
C HIS A 125 13.99 -5.34 -9.13
N PRO A 126 15.25 -5.01 -9.46
CA PRO A 126 15.72 -3.62 -9.45
C PRO A 126 14.77 -2.69 -10.23
N GLY A 127 14.57 -1.47 -9.71
CA GLY A 127 13.62 -0.48 -10.21
C GLY A 127 12.28 -0.48 -9.48
N ASP A 128 11.86 -1.60 -8.86
CA ASP A 128 10.55 -1.69 -8.22
C ASP A 128 10.33 -0.64 -7.13
N ARG A 129 9.14 -0.05 -7.13
CA ARG A 129 8.59 0.71 -6.00
C ARG A 129 7.44 -0.05 -5.39
N VAL A 130 7.67 -0.54 -4.17
CA VAL A 130 6.65 -1.27 -3.40
C VAL A 130 5.94 -0.28 -2.50
N VAL A 131 4.60 -0.30 -2.49
CA VAL A 131 3.79 0.60 -1.66
C VAL A 131 2.81 -0.22 -0.85
N PHE A 132 2.98 -0.23 0.47
CA PHE A 132 1.99 -0.77 1.40
C PHE A 132 0.92 0.29 1.65
N LEU A 133 -0.34 -0.07 1.41
CA LEU A 133 -1.52 0.77 1.51
C LEU A 133 -2.45 0.17 2.57
N SER A 134 -2.38 0.69 3.80
CA SER A 134 -3.14 0.11 4.91
C SER A 134 -3.24 1.03 6.12
N ASN A 135 -4.42 1.08 6.74
CA ASN A 135 -4.61 1.63 8.09
C ASN A 135 -4.56 0.58 9.23
N GLY A 136 -4.26 -0.67 8.92
CA GLY A 136 -4.10 -1.78 9.86
C GLY A 136 -2.65 -2.19 10.08
N ASP A 137 -2.42 -3.48 10.30
CA ASP A 137 -1.12 -4.08 10.56
C ASP A 137 -0.92 -5.44 9.84
N PHE A 138 -1.77 -5.76 8.85
CA PHE A 138 -1.76 -7.04 8.16
C PHE A 138 -1.84 -8.23 9.14
N ALA A 139 -2.81 -8.20 10.05
CA ALA A 139 -2.99 -9.22 11.10
C ALA A 139 -1.74 -9.46 11.95
N GLY A 140 -1.03 -8.38 12.29
CA GLY A 140 0.20 -8.40 13.09
C GLY A 140 1.49 -8.72 12.31
N GLU A 141 1.41 -9.01 11.00
CA GLU A 141 2.58 -9.40 10.21
C GLU A 141 3.40 -8.22 9.67
N ARG A 142 2.91 -6.97 9.78
CA ARG A 142 3.57 -5.79 9.18
C ARG A 142 5.06 -5.69 9.52
N GLU A 143 5.43 -5.79 10.80
CA GLU A 143 6.82 -5.65 11.22
C GLU A 143 7.70 -6.79 10.69
N ARG A 144 7.18 -8.02 10.71
CA ARG A 144 7.87 -9.18 10.15
C ARG A 144 8.08 -9.04 8.64
N ILE A 145 7.08 -8.56 7.90
CA ILE A 145 7.20 -8.27 6.47
C ILE A 145 8.29 -7.21 6.23
N TYR A 146 8.28 -6.11 6.99
CA TYR A 146 9.23 -5.02 6.79
C TYR A 146 10.66 -5.44 7.12
N ASN A 147 10.86 -6.17 8.22
CA ASN A 147 12.18 -6.68 8.58
C ASN A 147 12.69 -7.69 7.54
N GLY A 148 11.84 -8.61 7.07
CA GLY A 148 12.20 -9.54 6.01
C GLY A 148 12.57 -8.85 4.69
N LEU A 149 11.88 -7.77 4.32
CA LEU A 149 12.23 -6.96 3.16
C LEU A 149 13.57 -6.22 3.37
N ARG A 150 13.81 -5.64 4.54
CA ARG A 150 15.10 -4.99 4.86
C ARG A 150 16.26 -5.97 4.74
N GLU A 151 16.13 -7.14 5.35
CA GLU A 151 17.13 -8.20 5.30
C GLU A 151 17.40 -8.62 3.85
N HIS A 152 16.35 -8.91 3.08
CA HIS A 152 16.47 -9.30 1.68
C HIS A 152 17.17 -8.23 0.81
N LEU A 153 16.82 -6.96 1.01
CA LEU A 153 17.37 -5.85 0.22
C LEU A 153 18.78 -5.43 0.64
N LEU A 154 19.20 -5.75 1.87
CA LEU A 154 20.56 -5.48 2.37
C LEU A 154 21.53 -6.64 2.15
N ASP A 155 21.03 -7.87 2.01
CA ASP A 155 21.88 -9.02 1.74
C ASP A 155 22.63 -8.81 0.41
N ARG A 156 23.96 -8.91 0.45
CA ARG A 156 24.83 -8.74 -0.72
C ARG A 156 25.24 -10.07 -1.36
N ARG A 157 24.79 -11.21 -0.83
CA ARG A 157 25.27 -12.56 -1.21
C ARG A 157 24.57 -13.22 -2.41
N MET A 158 23.80 -12.48 -3.20
CA MET A 158 23.11 -13.02 -4.38
C MET A 158 23.38 -12.21 -5.66
N SER A 159 24.65 -11.85 -5.90
CA SER A 159 25.13 -11.42 -7.23
C SER A 159 25.65 -12.60 -8.02
#